data_AF-A0A2S7SV25-F1
#
_entry.id   AF-A0A2S7SV25-F1
#
_cell.length_a   1.000
_cell.length_b   1.000
_cell.length_c   1.000
_cell.angle_alpha   90.00
_cell.angle_beta   90.00
_cell.angle_gamma   90.00
#
_symmetry.space_group_name_H-M   'P 1'
#
loop_
_entity.id
_entity.type
_entity.pdbx_description
1 polymer ?
#
loop_
_entity_poly.entity_id
_entity_poly.type
_entity_poly.pdbx_seq_one_letter_code
_entity_poly.pdbx_strand_id
1 'polypeptide(L)'
;MKRILFVCCLLTATCAIPTQKVFAQTTVTVADFTAKVNLMDTYIGAGNMTQAQTTWTEIHNMMLAELGITKSNIAGAANATIAASYMTTIQTQQTLYGEIWALKPDLTLNRVALHTKLLAFAATF
;
A
#
# COMPACT_ATOMS: atom_id res chain seq x y z
N MET A 1 -34.10 35.60 -51.88
CA MET A 1 -34.47 35.23 -50.50
C MET A 1 -33.19 34.79 -49.78
N LYS A 2 -32.97 35.35 -48.59
CA LYS A 2 -31.68 35.56 -47.92
C LYS A 2 -31.19 34.29 -47.20
N ARG A 3 -29.89 33.97 -47.33
CA ARG A 3 -29.20 32.89 -46.61
C ARG A 3 -29.09 33.23 -45.13
N ILE A 4 -29.49 32.30 -44.25
CA ILE A 4 -29.35 32.42 -42.80
C ILE A 4 -27.96 31.91 -42.43
N LEU A 5 -27.12 32.81 -41.93
CA LEU A 5 -25.81 32.52 -41.35
C LEU A 5 -25.99 32.39 -39.84
N PHE A 6 -25.89 31.17 -39.30
CA PHE A 6 -25.80 30.94 -37.85
C PHE A 6 -24.32 31.01 -37.47
N VAL A 7 -23.89 32.13 -36.89
CA VAL A 7 -22.51 32.33 -36.41
C VAL A 7 -22.48 32.22 -34.89
N CYS A 8 -21.80 31.16 -34.45
CA CYS A 8 -20.97 31.02 -33.26
C CYS A 8 -21.33 31.80 -31.98
N CYS A 9 -21.97 31.09 -31.04
CA CYS A 9 -21.67 31.22 -29.62
C CYS A 9 -21.94 29.88 -28.92
N LEU A 10 -21.11 28.87 -29.21
CA LEU A 10 -21.00 27.71 -28.34
C LEU A 10 -20.02 28.07 -27.24
N LEU A 11 -20.56 28.57 -26.13
CA LEU A 11 -19.92 28.53 -24.82
C LEU A 11 -19.63 27.06 -24.49
N THR A 12 -18.46 26.56 -24.91
CA THR A 12 -17.91 25.34 -24.35
C THR A 12 -17.42 25.69 -22.95
N ALA A 13 -18.31 25.55 -21.97
CA ALA A 13 -17.91 25.34 -20.59
C ALA A 13 -17.04 24.08 -20.58
N THR A 14 -15.72 24.26 -20.59
CA THR A 14 -14.78 23.20 -20.26
C THR A 14 -14.95 22.93 -18.78
N CYS A 15 -15.90 22.06 -18.43
CA CYS A 15 -15.88 21.39 -17.15
C CYS A 15 -14.54 20.67 -17.07
N ALA A 16 -13.62 21.28 -16.33
CA ALA A 16 -12.39 20.63 -15.90
C ALA A 16 -12.82 19.39 -15.11
N ILE A 17 -12.88 18.25 -15.79
CA ILE A 17 -12.93 16.95 -15.15
C ILE A 17 -11.72 16.96 -14.23
N PRO A 18 -11.87 16.80 -12.90
CA PRO A 18 -10.72 16.64 -12.05
C PRO A 18 -9.99 15.42 -12.57
N THR A 19 -8.80 15.63 -13.13
CA THR A 19 -7.89 14.57 -13.51
C THR A 19 -7.60 13.82 -12.22
N GLN A 20 -8.33 12.72 -12.02
CA GLN A 20 -8.07 11.78 -10.97
C GLN A 20 -6.63 11.34 -11.20
N LYS A 21 -5.71 11.80 -10.34
CA LYS A 21 -4.32 11.35 -10.37
C LYS A 21 -4.38 9.85 -10.09
N VAL A 22 -4.39 9.05 -11.15
CA VAL A 22 -4.08 7.63 -11.09
C VAL A 22 -2.58 7.60 -10.77
N PHE A 23 -2.26 7.67 -9.49
CA PHE A 23 -0.93 7.28 -9.04
C PHE A 23 -0.83 5.80 -9.42
N ALA A 24 0.06 5.47 -10.35
CA ALA A 24 0.43 4.09 -10.59
C ALA A 24 0.92 3.53 -9.26
N GLN A 25 0.06 2.80 -8.59
CA GLN A 25 0.34 2.27 -7.27
C GLN A 25 1.15 0.99 -7.50
N THR A 26 2.36 0.93 -6.93
CA THR A 26 3.18 -0.27 -7.01
C THR A 26 2.45 -1.37 -6.26
N THR A 27 1.85 -2.31 -6.99
CA THR A 27 1.18 -3.45 -6.40
C THR A 27 2.20 -4.27 -5.62
N VAL A 28 1.93 -4.48 -4.34
CA VAL A 28 2.72 -5.40 -3.50
C VAL A 28 2.01 -6.73 -3.53
N THR A 29 2.69 -7.79 -3.96
CA THR A 29 2.11 -9.14 -3.90
C THR A 29 2.49 -9.84 -2.60
N VAL A 30 1.61 -10.71 -2.11
CA VAL A 30 1.89 -11.54 -0.92
C VAL A 30 3.16 -12.36 -1.12
N ALA A 31 3.40 -12.84 -2.35
CA ALA A 31 4.57 -13.63 -2.70
C ALA A 31 5.87 -12.81 -2.58
N ASP A 32 5.93 -11.62 -3.17
CA ASP A 32 7.11 -10.76 -3.12
C ASP A 32 7.40 -10.32 -1.69
N PHE A 33 6.37 -9.97 -0.93
CA PHE A 33 6.51 -9.58 0.46
C PHE A 33 7.04 -10.74 1.31
N THR A 34 6.43 -11.92 1.19
CA THR A 34 6.86 -13.13 1.92
C THR A 34 8.29 -13.52 1.56
N ALA A 35 8.67 -13.40 0.28
CA ALA A 35 10.04 -13.66 -0.16
C ALA A 35 11.05 -12.72 0.54
N LYS A 36 10.73 -11.43 0.66
CA LYS A 36 11.58 -10.47 1.38
C LYS A 36 11.65 -10.76 2.88
N VAL A 37 10.53 -11.13 3.50
CA VAL A 37 10.48 -11.54 4.91
C VAL A 37 11.40 -12.75 5.17
N ASN A 38 11.33 -13.79 4.33
CA ASN A 38 12.18 -14.97 4.45
C ASN A 38 13.66 -14.66 4.18
N LEU A 39 13.94 -13.73 3.26
CA LEU A 39 15.30 -13.29 2.96
C LEU A 39 15.93 -12.55 4.16
N MET A 40 15.17 -11.66 4.80
CA MET A 40 15.62 -10.98 6.01
C MET A 40 15.86 -11.98 7.14
N ASP A 41 14.94 -12.93 7.34
CA ASP A 41 15.09 -13.99 8.35
C ASP A 41 16.38 -14.82 8.14
N THR A 42 16.69 -15.13 6.88
CA THR A 42 17.94 -15.80 6.48
C THR A 42 19.16 -14.96 6.85
N TYR A 43 19.14 -13.65 6.58
CA TYR A 43 20.25 -12.76 6.93
C TYR A 43 20.46 -12.62 8.43
N ILE A 44 19.38 -12.52 9.21
CA ILE A 44 19.46 -12.50 10.69
C ILE A 44 20.06 -13.83 11.18
N GLY A 45 19.58 -14.97 10.66
CA GLY A 45 20.10 -16.29 11.02
C GLY A 45 21.58 -16.51 10.67
N ALA A 46 22.07 -15.84 9.64
CA ALA A 46 23.48 -15.86 9.25
C ALA A 46 24.35 -14.79 9.96
N GLY A 47 23.77 -13.97 10.84
CA GLY A 47 24.47 -12.87 11.51
C GLY A 47 24.79 -11.68 10.59
N ASN A 48 24.24 -11.63 9.38
CA ASN A 48 24.48 -10.55 8.41
C ASN A 48 23.54 -9.37 8.67
N MET A 49 23.78 -8.63 9.75
CA MET A 49 22.89 -7.56 10.20
C MET A 49 22.79 -6.38 9.24
N THR A 50 23.83 -6.11 8.46
CA THR A 50 23.79 -5.09 7.41
C THR A 50 22.74 -5.43 6.35
N GLN A 51 22.77 -6.66 5.83
CA GLN A 51 21.79 -7.09 4.83
C GLN A 51 20.38 -7.24 5.42
N ALA A 52 20.28 -7.70 6.67
CA ALA A 52 19.00 -7.74 7.38
C ALA A 52 18.36 -6.34 7.50
N GLN A 53 19.15 -5.33 7.86
CA GLN A 53 18.66 -3.96 8.02
C GLN A 53 18.28 -3.30 6.68
N THR A 54 19.02 -3.60 5.60
CA THR A 54 18.63 -3.22 4.24
C THR A 54 17.29 -3.86 3.85
N THR A 55 17.17 -5.18 4.05
CA THR A 55 15.95 -5.92 3.68
C THR A 55 14.75 -5.48 4.52
N TRP A 56 14.94 -5.17 5.80
CA TRP A 56 13.92 -4.55 6.64
C TRP A 56 13.37 -3.27 6.03
N THR A 57 14.24 -2.41 5.49
CA THR A 57 13.84 -1.13 4.88
C THR A 57 12.97 -1.36 3.64
N GLU A 58 13.30 -2.38 2.85
CA GLU A 58 12.48 -2.79 1.70
C GLU A 58 11.10 -3.30 2.14
N ILE A 59 11.06 -4.21 3.12
CA ILE A 59 9.81 -4.72 3.71
C ILE A 59 8.97 -3.56 4.27
N HIS A 60 9.60 -2.61 4.97
CA HIS A 60 8.93 -1.43 5.50
C HIS A 60 8.27 -0.60 4.41
N ASN A 61 8.99 -0.32 3.32
CA ASN A 61 8.43 0.39 2.18
C ASN A 61 7.27 -0.37 1.53
N MET A 62 7.34 -1.70 1.46
CA MET A 62 6.23 -2.53 0.97
C MET A 62 5.00 -2.45 1.89
N MET A 63 5.17 -2.45 3.22
CA MET A 63 4.06 -2.24 4.15
C MET A 63 3.40 -0.87 3.96
N LEU A 64 4.20 0.18 3.76
CA LEU A 64 3.67 1.53 3.50
C LEU A 64 2.94 1.62 2.16
N ALA A 65 3.45 0.95 1.12
CA ALA A 65 2.79 0.88 -0.17
C ALA A 65 1.42 0.19 -0.07
N GLU A 66 1.34 -0.92 0.67
CA GLU A 66 0.09 -1.66 0.89
C GLU A 66 -0.94 -0.85 1.70
N LEU A 67 -0.52 -0.20 2.78
CA LEU A 67 -1.37 0.77 3.50
C LEU A 67 -1.91 1.85 2.57
N GLY A 68 -1.08 2.30 1.63
CA GLY A 68 -1.48 3.22 0.57
C GLY A 68 -2.54 2.60 -0.36
N ILE A 69 -2.38 1.34 -0.79
CA ILE A 69 -3.31 0.64 -1.68
C ILE A 69 -4.68 0.54 -1.02
N THR A 70 -4.71 0.06 0.21
CA THR A 70 -5.97 -0.05 0.96
C THR A 70 -6.64 1.32 1.14
N LYS A 71 -5.85 2.39 1.37
CA LYS A 71 -6.40 3.76 1.44
C LYS A 71 -7.00 4.23 0.11
N SER A 72 -6.36 3.95 -1.02
CA SER A 72 -6.90 4.22 -2.35
C SER A 72 -8.20 3.45 -2.59
N ASN A 73 -8.24 2.18 -2.18
CA ASN A 73 -9.41 1.31 -2.31
C ASN A 73 -10.61 1.83 -1.50
N ILE A 74 -10.39 2.40 -0.31
CA ILE A 74 -11.44 3.10 0.46
C ILE A 74 -12.01 4.27 -0.35
N ALA A 75 -11.14 5.11 -0.91
CA ALA A 75 -11.55 6.29 -1.67
C ALA A 75 -12.25 5.94 -3.00
N GLY A 76 -11.88 4.81 -3.61
CA GLY A 76 -12.45 4.30 -4.87
C GLY A 76 -13.58 3.28 -4.70
N ALA A 77 -14.03 3.00 -3.48
CA ALA A 77 -15.02 1.97 -3.22
C ALA A 77 -16.37 2.28 -3.89
N ALA A 78 -16.99 1.27 -4.52
CA ALA A 78 -18.24 1.45 -5.26
C ALA A 78 -19.46 1.75 -4.37
N ASN A 79 -19.40 1.40 -3.07
CA ASN A 79 -20.45 1.68 -2.10
C ASN A 79 -19.89 1.62 -0.66
N ALA A 80 -20.73 2.00 0.31
CA ALA A 80 -20.38 2.07 1.72
C ALA A 80 -19.98 0.70 2.32
N THR A 81 -20.57 -0.40 1.87
CA THR A 81 -20.25 -1.75 2.36
C THR A 81 -18.84 -2.17 1.96
N ILE A 82 -18.46 -1.91 0.71
CA ILE A 82 -17.10 -2.16 0.21
C ILE A 82 -16.11 -1.25 0.94
N ALA A 83 -16.44 0.03 1.11
CA ALA A 83 -15.60 0.97 1.86
C ALA A 83 -15.38 0.52 3.31
N ALA A 84 -16.43 0.03 4.00
CA ALA A 84 -16.34 -0.47 5.38
C ALA A 84 -15.44 -1.71 5.49
N SER A 85 -15.44 -2.58 4.47
CA SER A 85 -14.55 -3.74 4.41
C SER A 85 -13.08 -3.29 4.33
N TYR A 86 -12.75 -2.35 3.43
CA TYR A 86 -11.39 -1.80 3.36
C TYR A 86 -10.99 -0.99 4.60
N MET A 87 -11.94 -0.32 5.27
CA MET A 87 -11.69 0.34 6.56
C MET A 87 -11.31 -0.66 7.65
N THR A 88 -11.89 -1.86 7.65
CA THR A 88 -11.51 -2.93 8.57
C THR A 88 -10.10 -3.45 8.25
N THR A 89 -9.79 -3.62 6.96
CA THR A 89 -8.45 -4.01 6.50
C THR A 89 -7.39 -3.00 6.93
N ILE A 90 -7.59 -1.70 6.69
CA ILE A 90 -6.56 -0.69 7.02
C ILE A 90 -6.34 -0.57 8.54
N GLN A 91 -7.38 -0.76 9.35
CA GLN A 91 -7.25 -0.79 10.82
C GLN A 91 -6.40 -1.98 11.29
N THR A 92 -6.60 -3.14 10.67
CA THR A 92 -5.81 -4.34 10.95
C THR A 92 -4.36 -4.14 10.53
N GLN A 93 -4.12 -3.61 9.32
CA GLN A 93 -2.80 -3.28 8.82
C GLN A 93 -2.06 -2.29 9.73
N GLN A 94 -2.73 -1.23 10.18
CA GLN A 94 -2.15 -0.22 11.09
C GLN A 94 -1.77 -0.81 12.44
N THR A 95 -2.61 -1.69 12.99
CA THR A 95 -2.32 -2.40 14.25
C THR A 95 -1.07 -3.25 14.09
N LEU A 96 -1.04 -4.12 13.09
CA LEU A 96 0.11 -4.98 12.80
C LEU A 96 1.37 -4.18 12.52
N TYR A 97 1.27 -3.10 11.73
CA TYR A 97 2.38 -2.20 11.45
C TYR A 97 2.99 -1.62 12.73
N GLY A 98 2.15 -1.14 13.66
CA GLY A 98 2.61 -0.62 14.95
C GLY A 98 3.34 -1.67 15.80
N GLU A 99 2.78 -2.88 15.86
CA GLU A 99 3.40 -4.00 16.56
C GLU A 99 4.74 -4.43 15.93
N ILE A 100 4.80 -4.49 14.59
CA ILE A 100 6.01 -4.80 13.83
C ILE A 100 7.08 -3.72 14.05
N TRP A 101 6.70 -2.44 14.03
CA TRP A 101 7.60 -1.32 14.25
C TRP A 101 8.24 -1.36 15.64
N ALA A 102 7.48 -1.76 16.67
CA ALA A 102 7.99 -1.92 18.03
C ALA A 102 9.07 -3.00 18.16
N LEU A 103 9.08 -4.00 17.26
CA LEU A 103 10.08 -5.08 17.25
C LEU A 103 11.38 -4.72 16.51
N LYS A 104 11.37 -3.65 15.71
CA LYS A 104 12.51 -3.16 14.92
C LYS A 104 13.82 -2.97 15.71
N PRO A 105 13.83 -2.42 16.95
CA PRO A 105 15.07 -2.04 17.62
C PRO A 105 16.10 -3.17 17.77
N ASP A 106 15.64 -4.42 17.88
CA ASP A 106 16.50 -5.60 17.92
C ASP A 106 15.91 -6.71 17.04
N LEU A 107 16.31 -6.71 15.76
CA LEU A 107 15.86 -7.70 14.78
C LEU A 107 16.30 -9.13 15.14
N THR A 108 17.44 -9.28 15.82
CA THR A 108 17.99 -10.60 16.19
C THR A 108 17.19 -11.21 17.32
N LEU A 109 16.99 -10.45 18.40
CA LEU A 109 16.20 -10.89 19.56
C LEU A 109 14.74 -11.16 19.16
N ASN A 110 14.18 -10.31 18.30
CA ASN A 110 12.76 -10.38 17.93
C ASN A 110 12.47 -11.22 16.69
N ARG A 111 13.47 -11.90 16.11
CA ARG A 111 13.40 -12.60 14.81
C ARG A 111 12.08 -13.38 14.61
N VAL A 112 11.74 -14.27 15.53
CA VAL A 112 10.56 -15.15 15.42
C VAL A 112 9.25 -14.35 15.48
N ALA A 113 9.16 -13.41 16.43
CA ALA A 113 7.98 -12.56 16.58
C ALA A 113 7.78 -11.66 15.35
N LEU A 114 8.88 -11.13 14.82
CA LEU A 114 8.91 -10.26 13.67
C LEU A 114 8.51 -11.01 12.39
N HIS A 115 9.05 -12.21 12.16
CA HIS A 115 8.66 -13.10 11.06
C HIS A 115 7.16 -13.42 11.12
N THR A 116 6.66 -13.83 12.29
CA THR A 116 5.23 -14.16 12.49
C THR A 116 4.33 -12.98 12.18
N LYS A 117 4.61 -11.79 12.74
CA LYS A 117 3.77 -10.61 12.53
C LYS A 117 3.84 -10.08 11.11
N LEU A 118 4.99 -10.18 10.44
CA LEU A 118 5.10 -9.82 9.02
C LEU A 118 4.25 -10.73 8.14
N LEU A 119 4.23 -12.05 8.39
CA LEU A 119 3.34 -12.96 7.66
C LEU A 119 1.85 -12.68 7.95
N ALA A 120 1.51 -12.27 9.17
CA ALA A 120 0.17 -11.81 9.48
C ALA A 120 -0.20 -10.53 8.72
N PHE A 121 0.74 -9.58 8.57
CA PHE A 121 0.53 -8.39 7.73
C PHE A 121 0.34 -8.76 6.26
N ALA A 122 1.14 -9.70 5.73
CA ALA A 122 1.02 -10.20 4.36
C ALA A 122 -0.37 -10.79 4.07
N ALA A 123 -1.03 -11.38 5.07
CA ALA A 123 -2.37 -11.94 4.94
C ALA A 123 -3.49 -10.88 4.82
N THR A 124 -3.15 -9.59 4.90
CA THR A 124 -4.11 -8.47 4.78
C THR A 124 -4.10 -7.77 3.42
N PHE A 125 -3.30 -8.26 2.47
CA PHE A 125 -3.22 -7.72 1.12
C PHE A 125 -4.53 -7.97 0.34
#